data_AF-A0A925D003-F1
#
_entry.id   AF-A0A925D003-F1
#
_cell.length_a   1.000
_cell.length_b   1.000
_cell.length_c   1.000
_cell.angle_alpha   90.00
_cell.angle_beta   90.00
_cell.angle_gamma   90.00
#
_symmetry.space_group_name_H-M   'P 1'
#
loop_
_entity.id
_entity.type
_entity.pdbx_description
1 polymer ?
#
loop_
_entity_poly.entity_id
_entity_poly.type
_entity_poly.pdbx_seq_one_letter_code
_entity_poly.pdbx_strand_id
1 'polypeptide(L)'
;GPLLILSLLISVILLFAGKFRKPGLLMLPALLVMLGDLVFTLSTNHPLNQLIQSWDLNALPQNVQEVKSKVVNAFQIRLIFMIAVFVLALLSSWIYFNNRINNSKR
;
A
#
# COMPACT_ATOMS: atom_id res chain seq x y z
N GLY A 1 -6.57 -4.30 2.79
CA GLY A 1 -7.26 -3.27 1.99
C GLY A 1 -7.89 -2.23 2.89
N PRO A 2 -9.17 -2.37 3.29
CA PRO A 2 -9.90 -1.32 4.01
C PRO A 2 -9.38 -1.08 5.43
N LEU A 3 -9.13 -2.16 6.19
CA LEU A 3 -8.62 -2.06 7.56
C LEU A 3 -7.25 -1.38 7.62
N LEU A 4 -6.38 -1.63 6.63
CA LEU A 4 -5.05 -1.05 6.59
C LEU A 4 -5.09 0.45 6.23
N ILE A 5 -5.97 0.85 5.32
CA ILE A 5 -6.24 2.26 5.02
C ILE A 5 -6.77 2.96 6.27
N LEU A 6 -7.73 2.35 6.96
CA LEU A 6 -8.33 2.90 8.16
C LEU A 6 -7.30 3.02 9.30
N SER A 7 -6.43 2.03 9.48
CA SER A 7 -5.34 2.11 10.46
C SER A 7 -4.31 3.19 10.13
N LEU A 8 -3.96 3.36 8.85
CA LEU A 8 -3.05 4.42 8.42
C LEU A 8 -3.69 5.80 8.63
N LEU A 9 -4.97 5.95 8.29
CA LEU A 9 -5.71 7.19 8.47
C LEU A 9 -5.78 7.58 9.95
N ILE A 10 -6.17 6.65 10.83
CA ILE A 10 -6.19 6.88 12.28
C ILE A 10 -4.78 7.25 12.78
N SER A 11 -3.75 6.54 12.31
CA SER A 11 -2.36 6.81 12.70
C SER A 11 -1.92 8.22 12.29
N VAL A 12 -2.25 8.67 11.08
CA VAL A 12 -1.99 10.05 10.62
C VAL A 12 -2.68 11.05 11.56
N ILE A 13 -3.99 10.87 11.81
CA ILE A 13 -4.78 11.76 12.67
C ILE A 13 -4.16 11.85 14.07
N LEU A 14 -3.85 10.71 14.69
CA LEU A 14 -3.27 10.65 16.04
C LEU A 14 -1.90 11.34 16.11
N LEU A 15 -1.02 11.15 15.11
CA LEU A 15 0.30 11.76 15.09
C LEU A 15 0.23 13.28 14.98
N PHE A 16 -0.68 13.81 14.16
CA PHE A 16 -0.89 15.26 14.05
C PHE A 16 -1.58 15.83 15.29
N ALA A 17 -2.57 15.13 15.86
CA ALA A 17 -3.24 15.52 17.10
C ALA A 17 -2.27 15.59 18.29
N GLY A 18 -1.34 14.64 18.38
CA GLY A 18 -0.26 14.61 19.38
C GLY A 18 0.87 15.61 19.14
N LYS A 19 0.76 16.51 18.15
CA LYS A 19 1.81 17.47 17.75
C LYS A 19 3.12 16.82 17.26
N PHE A 20 3.10 15.53 16.91
CA PHE A 20 4.25 14.81 16.36
C PHE A 20 4.32 14.99 14.83
N ARG A 21 4.68 16.21 14.39
CA ARG A 21 4.67 16.59 12.95
C ARG A 21 5.57 15.71 12.08
N LYS A 22 6.80 15.42 12.53
CA LYS A 22 7.79 14.64 11.74
C LYS A 22 7.30 13.22 11.40
N PRO A 23 6.86 12.39 12.38
CA PRO A 23 6.32 11.07 12.05
C PRO A 23 4.99 11.19 11.28
N GLY A 24 4.13 12.16 11.60
CA GLY A 24 2.90 12.40 10.81
C GLY A 24 3.16 12.65 9.32
N LEU A 25 4.20 13.42 9.00
CA LEU A 25 4.62 13.68 7.61
C LEU A 25 5.17 12.46 6.88
N LEU A 26 5.65 11.43 7.59
CA LEU A 26 6.07 10.16 6.98
C LEU A 26 4.91 9.18 6.82
N MET A 27 3.97 9.20 7.76
CA MET A 27 2.77 8.38 7.70
C MET A 27 1.80 8.84 6.58
N LEU A 28 1.78 10.13 6.25
CA LEU A 28 0.90 10.66 5.20
C LEU A 28 1.24 10.13 3.79
N PRO A 29 2.50 10.11 3.33
CA PRO A 29 2.90 9.40 2.12
C PRO A 29 2.55 7.90 2.16
N ALA A 30 2.66 7.23 3.32
CA ALA A 30 2.27 5.82 3.43
C ALA A 30 0.78 5.63 3.14
N LEU A 31 -0.07 6.52 3.66
CA LEU A 31 -1.50 6.53 3.36
C LEU A 31 -1.77 6.79 1.86
N LEU A 32 -1.08 7.75 1.25
CA LEU A 32 -1.24 8.06 -0.18
C LEU A 32 -0.80 6.90 -1.09
N VAL A 33 0.33 6.25 -0.79
CA VAL A 33 0.78 5.06 -1.53
C VAL A 33 -0.23 3.93 -1.40
N MET A 34 -0.83 3.74 -0.21
CA MET A 34 -1.87 2.73 -0.03
C MET A 34 -3.15 3.03 -0.82
N LEU A 35 -3.55 4.30 -0.91
CA LEU A 35 -4.65 4.72 -1.78
C LEU A 35 -4.30 4.47 -3.27
N GLY A 36 -3.05 4.73 -3.66
CA GLY A 36 -2.53 4.39 -4.98
C GLY A 36 -2.62 2.90 -5.30
N ASP A 37 -2.21 2.01 -4.37
CA ASP A 37 -2.36 0.55 -4.52
C ASP A 37 -3.83 0.16 -4.70
N LEU A 38 -4.75 0.79 -3.98
CA LEU A 38 -6.19 0.53 -4.12
C LEU A 38 -6.70 0.93 -5.50
N VAL A 39 -6.38 2.13 -5.97
CA VAL A 39 -6.77 2.60 -7.31
C VAL A 39 -6.18 1.68 -8.38
N PHE A 40 -4.89 1.33 -8.28
CA PHE A 40 -4.23 0.42 -9.20
C PHE A 40 -4.87 -0.99 -9.21
N THR A 41 -5.26 -1.49 -8.03
CA THR A 41 -5.93 -2.77 -7.90
C THR A 41 -7.28 -2.75 -8.62
N LEU A 42 -8.04 -1.67 -8.49
CA LEU A 42 -9.34 -1.51 -9.15
C LEU A 42 -9.20 -1.31 -10.67
N SER A 43 -8.21 -0.55 -11.11
CA SER A 43 -8.03 -0.22 -12.54
C SER A 43 -7.36 -1.33 -13.35
N THR A 44 -6.49 -2.12 -12.72
CA THR A 44 -5.60 -3.05 -13.43
C THR A 44 -5.84 -4.49 -12.99
N ASN A 45 -5.74 -4.78 -11.70
CA ASN A 45 -5.86 -6.16 -11.22
C ASN A 45 -7.27 -6.72 -11.39
N HIS A 46 -8.30 -5.93 -11.06
CA HIS A 46 -9.69 -6.38 -11.16
C HIS A 46 -10.08 -6.79 -12.60
N PRO A 47 -9.86 -5.97 -13.65
CA PRO A 47 -10.21 -6.37 -15.01
C PRO A 47 -9.35 -7.54 -15.52
N LEU A 48 -8.06 -7.61 -15.16
CA LEU A 48 -7.21 -8.76 -15.51
C LEU A 48 -7.73 -10.05 -14.87
N ASN A 49 -8.21 -9.98 -13.62
CA ASN A 49 -8.75 -11.13 -12.93
C ASN A 49 -10.07 -11.59 -13.54
N GLN A 50 -10.95 -10.66 -13.93
CA GLN A 50 -12.18 -10.98 -14.66
C GLN A 50 -11.89 -11.60 -16.03
N LEU A 51 -10.88 -11.10 -16.74
CA LEU A 51 -10.45 -11.67 -18.02
C LEU A 51 -9.96 -13.11 -17.88
N ILE A 52 -9.19 -13.41 -16.83
CA ILE A 52 -8.71 -14.78 -16.58
C ILE A 52 -9.86 -15.70 -16.16
N GLN A 53 -10.81 -15.20 -15.37
CA GLN A 53 -11.99 -15.95 -14.94
C GLN A 53 -12.93 -16.31 -16.09
N SER A 54 -12.89 -15.58 -17.21
CA SER A 54 -13.70 -15.88 -18.38
C SER A 54 -13.06 -16.87 -19.35
N TRP A 55 -11.84 -17.35 -19.07
CA TRP A 55 -11.16 -18.30 -19.95
C TRP A 55 -11.74 -19.71 -19.84
N ASP A 56 -11.97 -20.34 -21.00
CA ASP A 56 -12.21 -21.77 -21.09
C ASP A 56 -10.87 -22.51 -20.99
N LEU A 57 -10.77 -23.42 -20.02
CA LEU A 57 -9.56 -24.21 -19.79
C LEU A 57 -9.27 -25.20 -20.92
N ASN A 58 -10.27 -25.56 -21.72
CA ASN A 58 -10.14 -26.48 -22.85
C ASN A 58 -9.73 -25.78 -24.15
N ALA A 59 -9.87 -24.45 -24.21
CA ALA A 59 -9.58 -23.63 -25.39
C ALA A 59 -8.99 -22.28 -24.97
N LEU A 60 -7.76 -22.33 -24.46
CA LEU A 60 -7.02 -21.16 -24.02
C LEU A 60 -6.79 -20.17 -25.18
N PRO A 61 -6.96 -18.85 -24.95
CA PRO A 61 -6.77 -17.86 -26.00
C PRO A 61 -5.29 -17.72 -26.38
N GLN A 62 -5.02 -17.30 -27.62
CA GLN A 62 -3.65 -17.23 -28.14
C GLN A 62 -2.77 -16.21 -27.39
N ASN A 63 -3.37 -15.25 -26.68
CA ASN A 63 -2.68 -14.19 -25.94
C ASN A 63 -2.41 -14.52 -24.45
N VAL A 64 -2.57 -15.78 -24.01
CA VAL A 64 -2.39 -16.18 -22.61
C VAL A 64 -1.05 -15.74 -22.02
N GLN A 65 0.05 -15.88 -22.77
CA GLN A 65 1.38 -15.51 -22.26
C GLN A 65 1.51 -13.99 -22.04
N GLU A 66 0.90 -13.19 -22.91
CA GLU A 66 0.89 -11.73 -22.76
C GLU A 66 0.09 -11.32 -21.51
N VAL A 67 -1.09 -11.92 -21.31
CA VAL A 67 -1.93 -11.65 -20.14
C VAL A 67 -1.24 -12.12 -18.86
N LYS A 68 -0.57 -13.27 -18.87
CA LYS A 68 0.24 -13.76 -17.74
C LYS A 68 1.34 -12.76 -17.38
N SER A 69 2.07 -12.24 -18.37
CA SER A 69 3.09 -11.21 -18.17
C SER A 69 2.49 -9.95 -17.51
N LYS A 70 1.34 -9.48 -17.99
CA LYS A 70 0.64 -8.33 -17.39
C LYS A 70 0.25 -8.57 -15.93
N VAL A 71 -0.23 -9.76 -15.59
CA VAL A 71 -0.58 -10.11 -14.21
C VAL A 71 0.64 -10.16 -13.30
N VAL A 72 1.74 -10.78 -13.75
CA VAL A 72 2.99 -10.83 -12.98
C VAL A 72 3.52 -9.42 -12.73
N ASN A 73 3.55 -8.56 -13.75
CA ASN A 73 3.99 -7.18 -13.62
C ASN A 73 3.09 -6.40 -12.65
N ALA A 74 1.78 -6.56 -12.76
CA ALA A 74 0.85 -5.90 -11.85
C ALA A 74 1.04 -6.37 -10.40
N PHE A 75 1.31 -7.66 -10.17
CA PHE A 75 1.65 -8.19 -8.85
C PHE A 75 2.95 -7.59 -8.30
N GLN A 76 4.01 -7.50 -9.12
CA GLN A 76 5.28 -6.90 -8.73
C GLN A 76 5.13 -5.42 -8.33
N ILE A 77 4.36 -4.64 -9.09
CA ILE A 77 4.06 -3.23 -8.77
C ILE A 77 3.38 -3.11 -7.41
N ARG A 78 2.39 -3.96 -7.14
CA ARG A 78 1.70 -3.98 -5.84
C ARG A 78 2.61 -4.36 -4.68
N LEU A 79 3.51 -5.31 -4.92
CA LEU A 79 4.51 -5.70 -3.93
C LEU A 79 5.43 -4.52 -3.58
N ILE A 80 5.84 -3.73 -4.58
CA ILE A 80 6.60 -2.50 -4.37
C ILE A 80 5.81 -1.49 -3.53
N PHE A 81 4.52 -1.28 -3.83
CA PHE A 81 3.67 -0.40 -3.02
C PHE A 81 3.55 -0.88 -1.58
N MET A 82 3.35 -2.18 -1.34
CA MET A 82 3.27 -2.74 0.01
C MET A 82 4.57 -2.56 0.80
N ILE A 83 5.73 -2.79 0.17
CA ILE A 83 7.04 -2.55 0.79
C ILE A 83 7.20 -1.06 1.12
N ALA A 84 6.84 -0.16 0.20
CA ALA A 84 6.95 1.28 0.43
C ALA A 84 6.09 1.75 1.61
N VAL A 85 4.83 1.29 1.69
CA VAL A 85 3.94 1.58 2.83
C VAL A 85 4.55 1.07 4.13
N PHE A 86 5.05 -0.17 4.13
CA PHE A 86 5.64 -0.78 5.32
C PHE A 86 6.87 0.00 5.82
N VAL A 87 7.80 0.35 4.92
CA VAL A 87 9.01 1.10 5.26
C VAL A 87 8.66 2.48 5.82
N LEU A 88 7.73 3.21 5.19
CA LEU A 88 7.28 4.52 5.65
C LEU A 88 6.61 4.46 7.03
N ALA A 89 5.75 3.48 7.25
CA ALA A 89 5.10 3.27 8.54
C ALA A 89 6.10 2.92 9.64
N LEU A 90 7.09 2.08 9.33
CA LEU A 90 8.16 1.69 10.27
C LEU A 90 9.04 2.88 10.63
N LEU A 91 9.47 3.68 9.64
CA LEU A 91 10.25 4.89 9.86
C LEU A 91 9.48 5.93 10.70
N SER A 92 8.19 6.12 10.40
CA SER A 92 7.32 6.99 11.19
C SER A 92 7.24 6.53 12.65
N SER A 93 7.02 5.23 12.88
CA SER A 93 6.97 4.64 14.22
C SER A 93 8.29 4.82 14.96
N TRP A 94 9.42 4.51 14.30
CA TRP A 94 10.75 4.67 14.87
C TRP A 94 11.03 6.10 15.34
N ILE A 95 10.73 7.09 14.48
CA ILE A 95 10.92 8.51 14.81
C ILE A 95 10.00 8.95 15.95
N TYR A 96 8.75 8.47 15.97
CA TYR A 96 7.84 8.71 17.07
C TYR A 96 8.40 8.20 18.41
N PHE A 97 8.85 6.95 18.47
CA PHE A 97 9.43 6.37 19.68
C PHE A 97 10.68 7.12 20.14
N ASN A 98 11.58 7.47 19.22
CA ASN A 98 12.80 8.20 19.56
C ASN A 98 12.48 9.60 20.12
N ASN A 99 11.52 10.32 19.54
CA ASN A 99 11.08 11.62 20.04
C ASN A 99 10.45 11.52 21.44
N ARG A 100 9.67 10.46 21.69
CA ARG A 100 9.03 10.25 23.00
C ARG A 100 10.07 10.00 24.10
N ILE A 101 11.07 9.16 23.84
CA ILE A 101 12.15 8.87 24.80
C ILE A 101 12.96 10.13 25.12
N ASN A 102 13.24 10.96 24.11
CA ASN A 102 14.00 12.20 24.34
C ASN A 102 13.20 13.23 25.14
N ASN A 103 11.88 13.29 24.96
CA ASN A 103 11.03 14.18 25.73
C ASN A 103 10.81 13.73 27.18
N SER A 104 10.95 12.43 27.51
CA SER A 104 10.82 11.94 28.89
C SER A 104 12.09 12.11 29.73
N LYS A 105 13.23 12.44 29.09
CA LYS A 105 14.52 12.68 29.76
C LYS A 105 14.79 14.15 30.05
N ARG A 106 13.91 15.06 29.62
CA ARG A 106 13.95 16.50 29.90
C ARG A 106 12.91 16.83 30.96
#